data_AF-A0A2J4P042-F1
#
_entry.id   AF-A0A2J4P042-F1
#
_cell.length_a   1.000
_cell.length_b   1.000
_cell.length_c   1.000
_cell.angle_alpha   90.00
_cell.angle_beta   90.00
_cell.angle_gamma   90.00
#
_symmetry.space_group_name_H-M   'P 1'
#
loop_
_entity.id
_entity.type
_entity.pdbx_description
1 polymer ?
#
loop_
_entity_poly.entity_id
_entity_poly.type
_entity_poly.pdbx_seq_one_letter_code
_entity_poly.pdbx_strand_id
1 'polypeptide(L)'
;PLVISLSIFAVFGGTGSEQPDGSMLYLENAAWIWVPFLIIFTLAAWFFMNDLSASKASLSEQLPVLKRAHLWIMALLYLATFGSFIGFSAGFAMLSKTQFPDVQILHYAFFGPFIGALARSTGGAISDRLGGTRVTLVNFVVMAIFCGLLFLT
;
A
#
# COMPACT_ATOMS: atom_id res chain seq x y z
N PRO A 1 -11.51 -13.71 3.86
CA PRO A 1 -10.19 -13.72 4.57
C PRO A 1 -10.16 -14.81 5.63
N LEU A 2 -9.21 -15.75 5.56
CA LEU A 2 -9.25 -17.00 6.33
C LEU A 2 -8.95 -16.84 7.84
N VAL A 3 -8.19 -15.79 8.19
CA VAL A 3 -7.73 -15.55 9.56
C VAL A 3 -8.85 -15.01 10.47
N ILE A 4 -9.83 -14.30 9.92
CA ILE A 4 -10.95 -13.74 10.68
C ILE A 4 -12.12 -14.73 10.84
N SER A 5 -12.10 -15.87 10.13
CA SER A 5 -13.13 -16.92 10.23
C SER A 5 -12.79 -18.02 11.23
N LEU A 6 -11.64 -17.92 11.91
CA LEU A 6 -11.13 -18.93 12.84
C LEU A 6 -10.87 -18.29 14.20
N SER A 7 -11.06 -19.03 15.29
CA SER A 7 -10.80 -18.56 16.65
C SER A 7 -9.31 -18.67 17.03
N ILE A 8 -8.41 -18.05 16.24
CA ILE A 8 -6.95 -18.23 16.36
C ILE A 8 -6.41 -17.67 17.69
N PHE A 9 -6.95 -16.54 18.14
CA PHE A 9 -6.48 -15.84 19.34
C PHE A 9 -7.50 -15.81 20.48
N ALA A 10 -8.43 -16.77 20.53
CA ALA A 10 -9.45 -16.86 21.58
C ALA A 10 -8.84 -16.89 23.01
N VAL A 11 -7.65 -17.47 23.17
CA VAL A 11 -6.89 -17.51 24.43
C VAL A 11 -6.51 -16.10 24.94
N PHE A 12 -6.40 -15.12 24.05
CA PHE A 12 -6.06 -13.73 24.37
C PHE A 12 -7.29 -12.83 24.54
N GLY A 13 -8.49 -13.42 24.65
CA GLY A 13 -9.74 -12.67 24.82
C GLY A 13 -10.46 -12.32 23.52
N GLY A 14 -10.15 -12.99 22.41
CA GLY A 14 -10.90 -12.86 21.16
C GLY A 14 -12.30 -13.48 21.29
N THR A 15 -13.30 -12.65 21.56
CA THR A 15 -14.69 -13.10 21.79
C THR A 15 -15.45 -13.38 20.49
N GLY A 16 -14.95 -12.91 19.35
CA GLY A 16 -15.69 -12.94 18.08
C GLY A 16 -16.93 -12.04 18.09
N SER A 17 -17.47 -11.75 16.91
CA SER A 17 -18.73 -11.06 16.69
C SER A 17 -19.67 -11.96 15.90
N GLU A 18 -20.88 -12.20 16.43
CA GLU A 18 -21.91 -13.01 15.78
C GLU A 18 -22.53 -12.23 14.61
N GLN A 19 -22.62 -12.84 13.43
CA GLN A 19 -23.31 -12.29 12.27
C GLN A 19 -24.81 -12.68 12.26
N PRO A 20 -25.64 -11.94 11.49
CA PRO A 20 -27.06 -12.28 11.28
C PRO A 20 -27.33 -13.68 10.70
N ASP A 21 -26.33 -14.30 10.08
CA ASP A 21 -26.39 -15.66 9.52
C ASP A 21 -25.95 -16.75 10.51
N GLY A 22 -25.64 -16.38 11.76
CA GLY A 22 -25.16 -17.27 12.82
C GLY A 22 -23.67 -17.61 12.72
N SER A 23 -22.93 -17.04 11.76
CA SER A 23 -21.48 -17.21 11.68
C SER A 23 -20.74 -16.31 12.68
N MET A 24 -19.57 -16.75 13.14
CA MET A 24 -18.72 -16.00 14.06
C MET A 24 -17.54 -15.39 13.29
N LEU A 25 -17.28 -14.11 13.54
CA LEU A 25 -16.19 -13.37 12.89
C LEU A 25 -15.28 -12.71 13.92
N TYR A 26 -13.99 -12.97 13.79
CA TYR A 26 -12.94 -12.56 14.71
C TYR A 26 -12.13 -11.42 14.07
N LEU A 27 -12.64 -10.18 14.15
CA LEU A 27 -12.03 -8.99 13.53
C LEU A 27 -10.65 -8.68 14.11
N GLU A 28 -10.45 -8.93 15.40
CA GLU A 28 -9.20 -8.76 16.13
C GLU A 28 -8.05 -9.52 15.48
N ASN A 29 -8.33 -10.69 14.89
CA ASN A 29 -7.31 -11.51 14.23
C ASN A 29 -6.70 -10.79 13.02
N ALA A 30 -7.42 -9.85 12.39
CA ALA A 30 -6.90 -9.09 11.26
C ALA A 30 -5.67 -8.26 11.61
N ALA A 31 -5.59 -7.76 12.86
CA ALA A 31 -4.44 -7.02 13.37
C ALA A 31 -3.45 -7.95 14.09
N TRP A 32 -3.96 -8.83 14.96
CA TRP A 32 -3.13 -9.65 15.83
C TRP A 32 -2.26 -10.67 15.11
N ILE A 33 -2.68 -11.13 13.92
CA ILE A 33 -1.86 -12.04 13.11
C ILE A 33 -0.48 -11.48 12.80
N TRP A 34 -0.33 -10.16 12.75
CA TRP A 34 0.95 -9.50 12.45
C TRP A 34 1.88 -9.39 13.67
N VAL A 35 1.35 -9.49 14.89
CA VAL A 35 2.11 -9.25 16.14
C VAL A 35 3.30 -10.21 16.30
N PRO A 36 3.16 -11.54 16.11
CA PRO A 36 4.30 -12.45 16.22
C PRO A 36 5.41 -12.14 15.21
N PHE A 37 5.05 -11.81 13.96
CA PHE A 37 6.01 -11.43 12.92
C PHE A 37 6.72 -10.12 13.27
N LEU A 38 5.99 -9.12 13.75
CA LEU A 38 6.57 -7.85 14.19
C LEU A 38 7.59 -8.06 15.31
N ILE A 39 7.27 -8.86 16.34
CA ILE A 39 8.19 -9.19 17.43
C ILE A 39 9.46 -9.87 16.88
N ILE A 40 9.30 -10.90 16.04
CA ILE A 40 10.43 -11.64 15.45
C ILE A 40 11.33 -10.69 14.66
N PHE A 41 10.77 -9.89 13.76
CA PHE A 41 11.56 -9.00 12.90
C PHE A 41 12.13 -7.79 13.65
N THR A 42 11.49 -7.31 14.71
CA THR A 42 12.06 -6.28 15.60
C THR A 42 13.29 -6.81 16.34
N LEU A 43 13.21 -8.01 16.92
CA LEU A 43 14.37 -8.63 17.57
C LEU A 43 15.47 -8.93 16.56
N ALA A 44 15.12 -9.44 15.38
CA ALA A 44 16.08 -9.69 14.33
C ALA A 44 16.79 -8.40 13.87
N ALA A 45 16.04 -7.31 13.70
CA ALA A 45 16.61 -6.00 13.37
C ALA A 45 17.59 -5.52 14.46
N TRP A 46 17.23 -5.68 15.73
CA TRP A 46 18.08 -5.28 16.87
C TRP A 46 19.40 -6.05 16.94
N PHE A 47 19.36 -7.37 16.71
CA PHE A 47 20.55 -8.23 16.89
C PHE A 47 21.40 -8.41 15.62
N PHE A 48 20.82 -8.25 14.43
CA PHE A 48 21.50 -8.61 13.17
C PHE A 48 21.71 -7.46 12.19
N MET A 49 21.05 -6.29 12.34
CA MET A 49 21.37 -5.13 11.50
C MET A 49 22.62 -4.41 11.97
N ASN A 50 23.36 -3.81 11.03
CA ASN A 50 24.61 -3.12 11.30
C ASN A 50 24.44 -1.60 11.15
N ASP A 51 25.06 -0.86 12.07
CA ASP A 51 25.26 0.58 11.91
C ASP A 51 26.46 0.85 11.02
N LEU A 52 26.26 1.63 9.95
CA LEU A 52 27.33 2.08 9.06
C LEU A 52 27.81 3.46 9.51
N SER A 53 29.14 3.65 9.57
CA SER A 53 29.81 4.89 9.99
C SER A 53 29.77 6.02 8.94
N ALA A 54 28.92 5.91 7.92
CA ALA A 54 28.82 6.90 6.86
C ALA A 54 28.40 8.28 7.41
N SER A 55 28.97 9.35 6.83
CA SER A 55 28.65 10.73 7.20
C SER A 55 27.15 11.00 7.02
N LYS A 56 26.46 11.24 8.13
CA LYS A 56 25.06 11.65 8.13
C LYS A 56 25.02 13.15 7.90
N ALA A 57 24.46 13.59 6.78
CA ALA A 57 24.21 15.01 6.55
C ALA A 57 23.30 15.56 7.68
N SER A 58 23.70 16.67 8.28
CA SER A 58 22.91 17.38 9.29
C SER A 58 21.59 17.89 8.68
N LEU A 59 20.57 18.13 9.51
CA LEU A 59 19.30 18.68 9.03
C LEU A 59 19.48 20.01 8.29
N SER A 60 20.39 20.86 8.77
CA SER A 60 20.75 22.12 8.12
C SER A 60 21.34 21.95 6.72
N GLU A 61 22.02 20.83 6.44
CA GLU A 61 22.56 20.50 5.12
C GLU A 61 21.50 19.90 4.19
N GLN A 62 20.45 19.26 4.73
CA GLN A 62 19.37 18.66 3.95
C GLN A 62 18.29 19.69 3.54
N LEU A 63 17.88 20.56 4.46
CA LEU A 63 16.78 21.52 4.26
C LEU A 63 16.91 22.49 3.06
N PRO A 64 18.12 22.90 2.60
CA PRO A 64 18.24 23.76 1.42
C PRO A 64 17.57 23.20 0.15
N VAL A 65 17.38 21.88 0.05
CA VAL A 65 16.67 21.25 -1.09
C VAL A 65 15.24 21.77 -1.25
N LEU A 66 14.58 22.17 -0.15
CA LEU A 66 13.20 22.68 -0.15
C LEU A 66 13.05 23.99 -0.94
N LYS A 67 14.13 24.75 -1.13
CA LYS A 67 14.16 25.96 -1.95
C LYS A 67 14.15 25.66 -3.46
N ARG A 68 14.38 24.41 -3.88
CA ARG A 68 14.45 24.02 -5.29
C ARG A 68 13.06 23.73 -5.84
N ALA A 69 12.61 24.51 -6.82
CA ALA A 69 11.30 24.30 -7.46
C ALA A 69 11.12 22.88 -8.05
N HIS A 70 12.19 22.32 -8.63
CA HIS A 70 12.14 20.95 -9.17
C HIS A 70 11.79 19.89 -8.12
N LEU A 71 12.13 20.10 -6.84
CA LEU A 71 11.73 19.18 -5.77
C LEU A 71 10.21 19.04 -5.72
N TRP A 72 9.51 20.18 -5.71
CA TRP A 72 8.06 20.23 -5.59
C TRP A 72 7.35 19.68 -6.84
N ILE A 73 7.90 19.95 -8.02
CA ILE A 73 7.40 19.36 -9.27
C ILE A 73 7.53 17.83 -9.21
N MET A 74 8.70 17.31 -8.81
CA MET A 74 8.91 15.86 -8.70
C MET A 74 8.05 15.24 -7.59
N ALA A 75 7.86 15.94 -6.47
CA ALA A 75 6.99 15.52 -5.39
C ALA A 75 5.53 15.39 -5.86
N LEU A 76 5.05 16.31 -6.71
CA LEU A 76 3.72 16.22 -7.29
C LEU A 76 3.57 15.00 -8.22
N LEU A 77 4.57 14.73 -9.07
CA LEU A 77 4.55 13.54 -9.93
C LEU A 77 4.57 12.25 -9.10
N TYR A 78 5.34 12.22 -8.01
CA TYR A 78 5.38 11.08 -7.10
C TYR A 78 4.07 10.93 -6.32
N LEU A 79 3.48 12.01 -5.86
CA LEU A 79 2.17 12.01 -5.21
C LEU A 79 1.09 11.46 -6.14
N ALA A 80 1.07 11.91 -7.40
CA ALA A 80 0.07 11.47 -8.37
C ALA A 80 0.24 9.98 -8.78
N THR A 81 1.41 9.37 -8.57
CA THR A 81 1.65 7.96 -8.87
C THR A 81 1.58 7.10 -7.60
N PHE A 82 2.53 7.27 -6.69
CA PHE A 82 2.59 6.52 -5.43
C PHE A 82 1.45 6.87 -4.48
N GLY A 83 1.05 8.14 -4.40
CA GLY A 83 -0.10 8.54 -3.60
C GLY A 83 -1.40 7.93 -4.13
N SER A 84 -1.59 7.86 -5.46
CA SER A 84 -2.72 7.12 -6.05
C SER A 84 -2.66 5.62 -5.75
N PHE A 85 -1.48 4.97 -5.81
CA PHE A 85 -1.33 3.57 -5.42
C PHE A 85 -1.80 3.30 -3.99
N ILE A 86 -1.34 4.11 -3.02
CA ILE A 86 -1.76 3.97 -1.61
C ILE A 86 -3.24 4.35 -1.43
N GLY A 87 -3.69 5.44 -2.05
CA GLY A 87 -5.07 5.92 -1.96
C GLY A 87 -6.08 4.89 -2.48
N PHE A 88 -5.82 4.27 -3.63
CA PHE A 88 -6.65 3.18 -4.14
C PHE A 88 -6.53 1.92 -3.27
N SER A 89 -5.33 1.58 -2.77
CA SER A 89 -5.17 0.45 -1.85
C SER A 89 -6.01 0.61 -0.57
N ALA A 90 -6.15 1.82 -0.05
CA ALA A 90 -6.95 2.13 1.13
C ALA A 90 -8.46 2.23 0.82
N GLY A 91 -8.83 2.89 -0.28
CA GLY A 91 -10.21 3.24 -0.58
C GLY A 91 -10.99 2.25 -1.43
N PHE A 92 -10.33 1.42 -2.25
CA PHE A 92 -10.98 0.61 -3.29
C PHE A 92 -11.98 -0.40 -2.74
N ALA A 93 -11.65 -1.09 -1.64
CA ALA A 93 -12.56 -2.06 -1.03
C ALA A 93 -13.84 -1.39 -0.52
N MET A 94 -13.72 -0.20 0.07
CA MET A 94 -14.86 0.56 0.58
C MET A 94 -15.70 1.11 -0.59
N LEU A 95 -15.07 1.71 -1.60
CA LEU A 95 -15.75 2.16 -2.81
C LEU A 95 -16.55 1.03 -3.45
N SER A 96 -15.92 -0.13 -3.67
CA SER A 96 -16.58 -1.28 -4.27
C SER A 96 -17.78 -1.76 -3.44
N LYS A 97 -17.69 -1.72 -2.11
CA LYS A 97 -18.80 -2.12 -1.24
C LYS A 97 -20.00 -1.15 -1.33
N THR A 98 -19.74 0.13 -1.57
CA THR A 98 -20.82 1.13 -1.76
C THR A 98 -21.47 1.05 -3.13
N GLN A 99 -20.69 0.76 -4.19
CA GLN A 99 -21.20 0.69 -5.56
C GLN A 99 -21.77 -0.68 -5.93
N PHE A 100 -21.18 -1.76 -5.39
CA PHE A 100 -21.51 -3.14 -5.70
C PHE A 100 -21.69 -3.95 -4.39
N PRO A 101 -22.77 -3.69 -3.63
CA PRO A 101 -22.94 -4.26 -2.29
C PRO A 101 -23.00 -5.79 -2.27
N ASP A 102 -23.45 -6.41 -3.37
CA ASP A 102 -23.59 -7.86 -3.52
C ASP A 102 -22.25 -8.57 -3.80
N VAL A 103 -21.20 -7.82 -4.16
CA VAL A 103 -19.88 -8.39 -4.45
C VAL A 103 -19.07 -8.49 -3.15
N GLN A 104 -18.57 -9.70 -2.85
CA GLN A 104 -17.62 -9.91 -1.76
C GLN A 104 -16.19 -9.45 -2.17
N ILE A 105 -15.99 -8.14 -2.22
CA ILE A 105 -14.77 -7.52 -2.76
C ILE A 105 -13.49 -7.92 -2.01
N LEU A 106 -13.57 -8.29 -0.72
CA LEU A 106 -12.40 -8.67 0.08
C LEU A 106 -11.68 -9.93 -0.43
N HIS A 107 -12.31 -10.74 -1.28
CA HIS A 107 -11.66 -11.86 -1.96
C HIS A 107 -10.77 -11.45 -3.13
N TYR A 108 -10.95 -10.23 -3.66
CA TYR A 108 -10.30 -9.75 -4.88
C TYR A 108 -9.45 -8.50 -4.66
N ALA A 109 -9.79 -7.67 -3.67
CA ALA A 109 -9.19 -6.36 -3.44
C ALA A 109 -7.65 -6.39 -3.29
N PHE A 110 -7.09 -7.46 -2.73
CA PHE A 110 -5.64 -7.60 -2.55
C PHE A 110 -4.86 -7.63 -3.87
N PHE A 111 -5.52 -8.00 -4.97
CA PHE A 111 -4.85 -8.16 -6.26
C PHE A 111 -4.40 -6.81 -6.84
N GLY A 112 -5.13 -5.72 -6.57
CA GLY A 112 -4.76 -4.36 -7.00
C GLY A 112 -3.41 -3.90 -6.42
N PRO A 113 -3.24 -3.88 -5.09
CA PRO A 113 -1.94 -3.58 -4.47
C PRO A 113 -0.84 -4.54 -4.90
N PHE A 114 -1.15 -5.82 -5.10
CA PHE A 114 -0.19 -6.83 -5.56
C PHE A 114 0.38 -6.50 -6.95
N ILE A 115 -0.48 -6.27 -7.95
CA ILE A 115 -0.01 -5.90 -9.30
C ILE A 115 0.66 -4.53 -9.30
N GLY A 116 0.19 -3.57 -8.48
CA GLY A 116 0.81 -2.25 -8.36
C GLY A 116 2.23 -2.32 -7.76
N ALA A 117 2.46 -3.19 -6.79
CA ALA A 117 3.79 -3.42 -6.22
C ALA A 117 4.76 -4.04 -7.24
N LEU A 118 4.29 -5.00 -8.05
CA LEU A 118 5.09 -5.55 -9.15
C LEU A 118 5.38 -4.49 -10.22
N ALA A 119 4.36 -3.71 -10.59
CA ALA A 119 4.48 -2.63 -11.57
C ALA A 119 5.49 -1.57 -11.14
N ARG A 120 5.70 -1.34 -9.83
CA ARG A 120 6.75 -0.45 -9.33
C ARG A 120 8.15 -0.89 -9.76
N SER A 121 8.51 -2.14 -9.50
CA SER A 121 9.83 -2.68 -9.87
C SER A 121 9.99 -2.77 -11.38
N THR A 122 8.96 -3.24 -12.09
CA THR A 122 8.96 -3.29 -13.56
C THR A 122 9.05 -1.89 -14.18
N GLY A 123 8.36 -0.90 -13.62
CA GLY A 123 8.42 0.49 -14.06
C GLY A 123 9.83 1.08 -13.92
N GLY A 124 10.54 0.74 -12.83
CA GLY A 124 11.96 1.06 -12.66
C GLY A 124 12.82 0.43 -13.76
N ALA A 125 12.70 -0.89 -13.95
CA ALA A 125 13.48 -1.63 -14.95
C ALA A 125 13.25 -1.14 -16.39
N ILE A 126 12.02 -0.73 -16.72
CA ILE A 126 11.70 -0.13 -18.04
C ILE A 126 12.30 1.29 -18.13
N SER A 127 12.21 2.07 -17.06
CA SER A 127 12.77 3.42 -17.00
C SER A 127 14.28 3.45 -17.18
N ASP A 128 14.99 2.44 -16.66
CA ASP A 128 16.45 2.30 -16.85
C ASP A 128 16.84 2.11 -18.32
N ARG A 129 15.94 1.53 -19.14
CA ARG A 129 16.19 1.24 -20.57
C ARG A 129 15.67 2.32 -21.51
N LEU A 130 14.49 2.88 -21.21
CA LEU A 130 13.75 3.77 -22.12
C LEU A 130 13.74 5.24 -21.66
N GLY A 131 14.23 5.52 -20.45
CA GLY A 131 14.24 6.82 -19.80
C GLY A 131 12.99 7.08 -18.95
N GLY A 132 13.20 7.42 -17.68
CA GLY A 132 12.12 7.61 -16.70
C GLY A 132 11.10 8.66 -17.09
N THR A 133 11.50 9.76 -17.74
CA THR A 133 10.56 10.80 -18.20
C THR A 133 9.58 10.28 -19.24
N ARG A 134 10.03 9.48 -20.22
CA ARG A 134 9.16 8.93 -21.28
C ARG A 134 8.17 7.93 -20.72
N VAL A 135 8.65 7.02 -19.87
CA VAL A 135 7.81 6.01 -19.19
C VAL A 135 6.76 6.70 -18.32
N THR A 136 7.18 7.69 -17.52
CA THR A 136 6.28 8.45 -16.66
C THR A 136 5.22 9.21 -17.45
N LEU A 137 5.59 9.84 -18.57
CA LEU A 137 4.65 10.56 -19.44
C LEU A 137 3.58 9.62 -20.01
N VAL A 138 3.99 8.50 -20.60
CA VAL A 138 3.05 7.49 -21.13
C VAL A 138 2.14 6.97 -20.03
N ASN A 139 2.69 6.67 -18.84
CA ASN A 139 1.91 6.25 -17.69
C ASN A 139 0.86 7.29 -17.28
N PHE A 140 1.20 8.58 -17.24
CA PHE A 140 0.24 9.64 -16.92
C PHE A 140 -0.88 9.76 -17.94
N VAL A 141 -0.58 9.62 -19.23
CA VAL A 141 -1.61 9.60 -20.28
C VAL A 141 -2.56 8.42 -20.07
N VAL A 142 -2.03 7.22 -19.80
CA VAL A 142 -2.83 6.03 -19.52
C VAL A 142 -3.71 6.21 -18.28
N MET A 143 -3.15 6.75 -17.19
CA MET A 143 -3.91 7.06 -15.97
C MET A 143 -5.04 8.07 -16.23
N ALA A 144 -4.79 9.11 -17.03
CA ALA A 144 -5.80 10.10 -17.38
C ALA A 144 -6.94 9.47 -18.21
N ILE A 145 -6.61 8.59 -19.16
CA ILE A 145 -7.61 7.85 -19.95
C ILE A 145 -8.48 7.00 -19.03
N PHE A 146 -7.90 6.19 -18.13
CA PHE A 146 -8.68 5.36 -17.21
C PHE A 146 -9.55 6.17 -16.25
N CYS A 147 -9.03 7.29 -15.74
CA CYS A 147 -9.81 8.21 -14.92
C CYS A 147 -10.99 8.78 -15.71
N GLY A 148 -10.77 9.20 -16.96
CA GLY A 148 -11.83 9.69 -17.83
C GLY A 148 -12.90 8.65 -18.14
N LEU A 149 -12.49 7.40 -18.44
CA LEU A 149 -13.43 6.30 -18.69
C LEU A 149 -14.34 6.03 -17.49
N LEU A 150 -13.81 6.10 -16.26
CA LEU A 150 -14.56 5.93 -15.02
C LEU A 150 -15.73 6.93 -14.85
N PHE A 151 -15.63 8.14 -15.41
CA PHE A 151 -16.71 9.13 -15.36
C PHE A 151 -17.71 9.03 -16.52
N LEU A 152 -17.36 8.28 -17.57
CA LEU A 152 -18.16 8.13 -18.78
C LEU A 152 -18.96 6.81 -18.81
N THR A 153 -18.78 5.95 -17.81
CA THR A 153 -19.48 4.67 -17.62
C THR A 153 -20.22 4.67 -16.30
#